data_AF-A0A1H5SEZ0-F1
#
_entry.id   AF-A0A1H5SEZ0-F1
#
_cell.length_a   1.000
_cell.length_b   1.000
_cell.length_c   1.000
_cell.angle_alpha   90.00
_cell.angle_beta   90.00
_cell.angle_gamma   90.00
#
_symmetry.space_group_name_H-M   'P 1'
#
loop_
_entity.id
_entity.type
_entity.pdbx_description
1 polymer ?
#
loop_
_entity_poly.entity_id
_entity_poly.type
_entity_poly.pdbx_seq_one_letter_code
_entity_poly.pdbx_strand_id
1 'polypeptide(L)'
;MNINAVNLNDLTLQKTNLQNNIINFENYLKEALDKVNQKQVEAENATIDLITGEAEDIHSVLLKTEEARLSLELAAQIRNKLVEAYQEIMRIQI
;
A
#
# COMPACT_ATOMS: atom_id res chain seq x y z
N MET A 1 -46.90 29.47 32.81
CA MET A 1 -45.82 28.47 32.74
C MET A 1 -46.16 27.51 31.61
N ASN A 2 -45.50 27.64 30.47
CA ASN A 2 -45.61 26.67 29.38
C ASN A 2 -44.29 25.87 29.35
N ILE A 3 -44.35 24.65 29.87
CA ILE A 3 -43.25 23.70 29.83
C ILE A 3 -43.34 22.97 28.49
N ASN A 4 -42.76 23.57 27.45
CA ASN A 4 -42.44 22.84 26.23
C ASN A 4 -41.39 21.79 26.62
N ALA A 5 -41.82 20.52 26.64
CA ALA A 5 -40.95 19.39 26.88
C ALA A 5 -39.74 19.50 25.95
N VAL A 6 -38.55 19.48 26.56
CA VAL A 6 -37.27 19.34 25.87
C VAL A 6 -37.43 18.20 24.86
N ASN A 7 -37.35 18.57 23.58
CA ASN A 7 -37.39 17.63 22.49
C ASN A 7 -36.14 16.75 22.61
N LEU A 8 -36.35 15.50 23.00
CA LEU A 8 -35.30 14.48 23.17
C LEU A 8 -34.61 14.10 21.83
N ASN A 9 -35.00 14.71 20.71
CA ASN A 9 -34.32 14.53 19.43
C ASN A 9 -33.00 15.30 19.32
N ASP A 10 -32.71 16.24 20.24
CA ASP A 10 -31.41 16.95 20.25
C ASP A 10 -30.29 16.12 20.92
N LEU A 11 -30.61 14.91 21.40
CA LEU A 11 -29.62 13.94 21.88
C LEU A 11 -29.27 12.88 20.84
N THR A 12 -29.58 13.09 19.56
CA THR A 12 -28.78 12.46 18.49
C THR A 12 -27.48 13.24 18.38
N LEU A 13 -26.63 12.99 19.37
CA LEU A 13 -25.21 13.29 19.35
C LEU A 13 -24.73 13.09 17.93
N GLN A 14 -24.14 14.17 17.38
CA GLN A 14 -23.24 14.12 16.25
C GLN A 14 -22.56 12.75 16.26
N LYS A 15 -23.00 11.86 15.35
CA LYS A 15 -22.08 10.92 14.72
C LYS A 15 -21.12 11.81 13.95
N THR A 16 -20.24 12.47 14.70
CA THR A 16 -18.98 12.99 14.20
C THR A 16 -18.47 11.87 13.34
N ASN A 17 -18.23 12.22 12.09
CA ASN A 17 -17.59 11.40 11.09
C ASN A 17 -16.30 10.82 11.68
N LEU A 18 -16.41 9.74 12.46
CA LEU A 18 -15.46 8.66 12.50
C LEU A 18 -15.69 7.91 11.18
N GLN A 19 -15.49 8.64 10.08
CA GLN A 19 -15.23 8.04 8.80
C GLN A 19 -13.87 7.41 9.02
N ASN A 20 -13.96 6.16 9.46
CA ASN A 20 -12.90 5.21 9.66
C ASN A 20 -11.85 5.43 8.58
N ASN A 21 -10.82 6.21 8.88
CA ASN A 21 -9.56 6.16 8.14
C ASN A 21 -8.83 4.89 8.60
N ILE A 22 -9.55 3.76 8.58
CA ILE A 22 -8.95 2.44 8.61
C ILE A 22 -8.44 2.30 7.19
N ILE A 23 -7.17 2.68 6.99
CA ILE A 23 -6.45 2.32 5.78
C ILE A 23 -6.59 0.80 5.69
N ASN A 24 -7.42 0.33 4.75
CA ASN A 24 -7.61 -1.09 4.54
C ASN A 24 -6.25 -1.67 4.18
N PHE A 25 -5.80 -2.70 4.92
CA PHE A 25 -4.52 -3.34 4.66
C PHE A 25 -4.41 -3.84 3.21
N GLU A 26 -5.54 -4.28 2.63
CA GLU A 26 -5.62 -4.63 1.21
C GLU A 26 -5.23 -3.46 0.30
N ASN A 27 -5.75 -2.27 0.57
CA ASN A 27 -5.46 -1.06 -0.21
C ASN A 27 -3.99 -0.66 -0.05
N TYR A 28 -3.45 -0.74 1.16
CA TYR A 28 -2.04 -0.46 1.42
C TYR A 28 -1.11 -1.45 0.72
N LEU A 29 -1.42 -2.75 0.80
CA LEU A 29 -0.67 -3.80 0.13
C LEU A 29 -0.72 -3.63 -1.38
N LYS A 30 -1.89 -3.30 -1.94
CA LYS A 30 -2.06 -3.01 -3.36
C LYS A 30 -1.20 -1.83 -3.78
N GLU A 31 -1.26 -0.71 -3.05
CA GLU A 31 -0.43 0.47 -3.34
C GLU A 31 1.08 0.15 -3.26
N ALA A 32 1.48 -0.68 -2.29
CA ALA A 32 2.87 -1.12 -2.17
C ALA A 32 3.31 -2.00 -3.37
N LEU A 33 2.45 -2.91 -3.84
CA LEU A 33 2.72 -3.72 -5.03
C LEU A 33 2.76 -2.85 -6.30
N ASP A 34 1.86 -1.88 -6.43
CA ASP A 34 1.84 -0.93 -7.53
C ASP A 34 3.15 -0.13 -7.57
N LYS A 35 3.68 0.30 -6.41
CA LYS A 35 4.99 0.95 -6.30
C LYS A 35 6.15 0.06 -6.74
N VAL A 36 6.13 -1.23 -6.38
CA VAL A 36 7.16 -2.19 -6.81
C VAL A 36 7.11 -2.35 -8.33
N ASN A 37 5.92 -2.47 -8.92
CA ASN A 37 5.73 -2.54 -10.35
C ASN A 37 6.21 -1.26 -11.06
N GLN A 38 5.90 -0.09 -10.51
CA GLN A 38 6.37 1.18 -11.04
C GLN A 38 7.91 1.24 -11.08
N LYS A 39 8.59 0.80 -10.01
CA LYS A 39 10.06 0.74 -9.99
C LYS A 39 10.64 -0.19 -11.05
N GLN A 40 9.98 -1.33 -11.31
CA GLN A 40 10.41 -2.23 -12.40
C GLN A 40 10.30 -1.55 -13.77
N VAL A 41 9.16 -0.91 -14.05
CA VAL A 41 8.94 -0.18 -15.30
C VAL A 41 9.95 0.97 -15.47
N GLU A 42 10.24 1.70 -14.40
CA GLU A 42 11.25 2.77 -14.41
C GLU A 42 12.67 2.24 -14.70
N ALA A 43 13.03 1.07 -14.16
CA ALA A 43 14.30 0.43 -14.44
C ALA A 43 14.40 -0.09 -15.88
N GLU A 44 13.32 -0.67 -16.41
CA GLU A 44 13.23 -1.12 -17.81
C GLU A 44 13.36 0.06 -18.78
N ASN A 45 12.61 1.15 -18.54
CA ASN A 45 12.71 2.36 -19.35
C ASN A 45 14.11 2.94 -19.31
N ALA A 46 14.70 3.09 -18.12
CA ALA A 46 16.06 3.59 -17.98
C ALA A 46 17.10 2.70 -18.72
N THR A 47 16.87 1.40 -18.76
CA THR A 47 17.70 0.45 -19.52
C THR A 47 17.54 0.64 -21.02
N ILE A 48 16.31 0.85 -21.50
CA ILE A 48 16.01 1.13 -22.91
C ILE A 48 16.64 2.46 -23.35
N ASP A 49 16.52 3.50 -22.54
CA ASP A 49 17.09 4.83 -22.80
C ASP A 49 18.62 4.77 -22.91
N LEU A 50 19.26 3.92 -22.10
CA LEU A 50 20.71 3.69 -22.18
C LEU A 50 21.14 2.93 -23.43
N ILE A 51 20.39 1.90 -23.82
CA ILE A 51 20.69 1.10 -25.02
C ILE A 51 20.47 1.94 -26.29
N THR A 52 19.47 2.82 -26.28
CA THR A 52 19.15 3.71 -27.41
C THR A 52 20.08 4.92 -27.51
N GLY A 53 20.91 5.16 -26.48
CA GLY A 53 21.87 6.26 -26.42
C GLY A 53 21.26 7.59 -26.00
N GLU A 54 20.01 7.60 -25.53
CA GLU A 54 19.34 8.79 -24.97
C GLU A 54 19.71 9.02 -23.50
N ALA A 55 20.17 7.99 -22.76
CA ALA A 55 20.61 8.14 -21.38
C ALA A 55 22.11 8.47 -21.29
N GLU A 56 22.41 9.58 -20.61
CA GLU A 56 23.77 10.10 -20.43
C GLU A 56 24.53 9.42 -19.27
N ASP A 57 23.84 8.67 -18.40
CA ASP A 57 24.41 8.13 -17.16
C ASP A 57 24.01 6.67 -16.85
N ILE A 58 24.95 5.76 -17.09
CA ILE A 58 24.85 4.33 -16.75
C ILE A 58 24.69 4.08 -15.25
N HIS A 59 25.20 4.95 -14.37
CA HIS A 59 25.09 4.78 -12.92
C HIS A 59 23.65 4.93 -12.46
N SER A 60 22.91 5.88 -13.04
CA SER A 60 21.48 6.07 -12.76
C SER A 60 20.64 4.86 -13.16
N VAL A 61 20.95 4.21 -14.28
CA VAL A 61 20.26 2.97 -14.72
C VAL A 61 20.53 1.81 -13.79
N LEU A 62 21.81 1.61 -13.44
CA LEU A 62 22.22 0.57 -12.50
C LEU A 62 21.57 0.77 -11.13
N LEU A 63 21.50 2.00 -10.64
CA LEU A 63 20.84 2.31 -9.37
C LEU A 63 19.35 1.98 -9.41
N LYS A 64 18.62 2.45 -10.44
CA LYS A 64 17.18 2.15 -10.59
C LYS A 64 16.92 0.65 -10.69
N THR A 65 17.77 -0.07 -11.43
CA THR A 65 17.67 -1.53 -11.58
C THR A 65 17.88 -2.24 -10.24
N GLU A 66 18.87 -1.83 -9.46
CA GLU A 66 19.13 -2.43 -8.15
C GLU A 66 18.01 -2.11 -7.15
N GLU A 67 17.48 -0.89 -7.17
CA GLU A 67 16.31 -0.53 -6.35
C GLU A 67 15.07 -1.37 -6.71
N ALA A 68 14.80 -1.58 -8.00
CA ALA A 68 13.70 -2.41 -8.45
C ALA A 68 13.88 -3.87 -8.00
N ARG A 69 15.10 -4.40 -8.12
CA ARG A 69 15.45 -5.75 -7.68
C ARG A 69 15.23 -5.94 -6.18
N LEU A 70 15.80 -5.06 -5.34
CA LEU A 70 15.64 -5.11 -3.89
C LEU A 70 14.18 -4.97 -3.46
N SER A 71 13.43 -4.07 -4.12
CA SER A 71 12.00 -3.87 -3.84
C SER A 71 11.18 -5.12 -4.15
N LEU A 72 11.48 -5.82 -5.24
CA LEU A 72 10.84 -7.09 -5.60
C LEU A 72 11.16 -8.20 -4.59
N GLU A 73 12.42 -8.31 -4.18
CA GLU A 73 12.84 -9.29 -3.19
C GLU A 73 12.10 -9.10 -1.87
N LEU A 74 12.03 -7.85 -1.38
CA LEU A 74 11.25 -7.51 -0.19
C LEU A 74 9.77 -7.87 -0.36
N ALA A 75 9.17 -7.56 -1.50
CA ALA A 75 7.77 -7.91 -1.78
C ALA A 75 7.53 -9.43 -1.74
N ALA A 76 8.47 -10.24 -2.25
CA ALA A 76 8.39 -11.69 -2.18
C ALA A 76 8.50 -12.20 -0.74
N GLN A 77 9.38 -11.62 0.07
CA GLN A 77 9.50 -11.96 1.50
C GLN A 77 8.19 -11.63 2.26
N ILE A 78 7.61 -10.46 2.02
CA ILE A 78 6.32 -10.06 2.60
C ILE A 78 5.22 -11.05 2.18
N ARG A 79 5.14 -11.38 0.89
CA ARG A 79 4.17 -12.37 0.38
C ARG A 79 4.28 -13.70 1.13
N ASN A 80 5.49 -14.21 1.33
CA ASN A 80 5.71 -15.45 2.06
C ASN A 80 5.23 -15.33 3.52
N LYS A 81 5.56 -14.22 4.21
CA LYS A 81 5.11 -13.98 5.59
C LYS A 81 3.59 -13.86 5.71
N LEU A 82 2.91 -13.28 4.74
CA LEU A 82 1.45 -13.22 4.72
C LEU A 82 0.82 -14.60 4.55
N VAL A 83 1.38 -15.45 3.69
CA VAL A 83 0.93 -16.83 3.54
C VAL A 83 1.15 -17.63 4.82
N GLU A 84 2.32 -17.49 5.45
CA GLU A 84 2.61 -18.11 6.76
C GLU A 84 1.62 -17.67 7.84
N ALA A 85 1.37 -16.36 7.95
CA ALA A 85 0.42 -15.81 8.93
C ALA A 85 -1.01 -16.35 8.70
N TYR A 86 -1.44 -16.45 7.44
CA TYR A 86 -2.72 -17.07 7.10
C TYR A 86 -2.77 -18.54 7.51
N GLN A 87 -1.72 -19.31 7.23
CA GLN A 87 -1.62 -20.71 7.64
C GLN A 87 -1.66 -20.87 9.18
N GLU A 88 -1.02 -19.97 9.92
CA GLU A 88 -1.00 -20.00 11.39
C GLU A 88 -2.38 -19.72 11.99
N ILE A 89 -3.10 -18.72 11.48
CA ILE A 89 -4.48 -18.43 11.92
C ILE A 89 -5.38 -19.65 11.70
N MET A 90 -5.23 -20.34 10.57
CA MET A 90 -5.99 -21.56 10.27
C MET A 90 -5.67 -22.71 11.24
N ARG A 91 -4.45 -22.77 11.78
CA ARG A 91 -4.03 -23.80 12.75
C ARG A 91 -4.55 -23.57 14.16
N ILE A 92 -4.93 -22.33 14.50
CA ILE A 92 -5.47 -22.01 15.83
C ILE A 92 -6.91 -22.52 16.02
N GLN A 93 -7.67 -22.73 14.94
CA GLN A 93 -9.08 -23.10 14.98
C GLN A 93 -9.37 -24.61 14.84
N ILE A 94 -8.35 -25.46 14.79
CA ILE A 94 -8.50 -26.93 14.87
C ILE A 94 -8.27 -27.46 16.29
#